data_AF-A0A535Y390-F1
#
_entry.id   AF-A0A535Y390-F1
#
_cell.length_a   1.000
_cell.length_b   1.000
_cell.length_c   1.000
_cell.angle_alpha   90.00
_cell.angle_beta   90.00
_cell.angle_gamma   90.00
#
_symmetry.space_group_name_H-M   'P 1'
#
loop_
_entity.id
_entity.type
_entity.pdbx_description
1 polymer ?
#
loop_
_entity_poly.entity_id
_entity_poly.type
_entity_poly.pdbx_seq_one_letter_code
_entity_poly.pdbx_strand_id
1 'polypeptide(L)'
;MGDRIYHSGIQGGIRLWSIITTLFLRLDPQQAEQFAEHLTTGAGLHRGHPVLMLRNRLLGSQCDQYSTLSGREAVVAIAIKAWNACREGKTLQTLSWRPEGRKAEPFPEAN
;
A
#
# COMPACT_ATOMS: atom_id res chain seq x y z
N MET A 1 5.17 6.44 11.86
CA MET A 1 4.66 6.38 10.46
C MET A 1 3.17 6.06 10.36
N GLY A 2 2.68 4.96 10.93
CA GLY A 2 1.27 4.53 10.74
C GLY A 2 0.21 5.56 11.12
N ASP A 3 0.45 6.34 12.18
CA ASP A 3 -0.41 7.46 12.62
C ASP A 3 -0.61 8.53 11.53
N ARG A 4 0.49 9.01 10.95
CA ARG A 4 0.48 10.03 9.87
C ARG A 4 -0.26 9.56 8.63
N ILE A 5 -0.08 8.29 8.24
CA ILE A 5 -0.77 7.72 7.08
C ILE A 5 -2.28 7.67 7.33
N TYR A 6 -2.71 7.19 8.50
CA TYR A 6 -4.13 7.13 8.83
C TYR A 6 -4.79 8.51 8.85
N HIS A 7 -4.14 9.52 9.42
CA HIS A 7 -4.66 10.88 9.47
C HIS A 7 -4.72 11.59 8.11
N SER A 8 -4.08 11.05 7.06
CA SER A 8 -4.19 11.56 5.69
C SER A 8 -5.44 11.11 4.94
N GLY A 9 -6.37 10.40 5.61
CA GLY A 9 -7.61 9.88 5.02
C GLY A 9 -7.45 8.51 4.36
N ILE A 10 -6.27 7.89 4.49
CA ILE A 10 -5.99 6.56 3.94
C ILE A 10 -6.70 5.49 4.78
N GLN A 11 -7.49 4.66 4.11
CA GLN A 11 -8.24 3.57 4.74
C GLN A 11 -7.34 2.41 5.21
N GLY A 12 -7.87 1.55 6.09
CA GLY A 12 -7.18 0.38 6.66
C GLY A 12 -6.81 0.51 8.15
N GLY A 13 -6.93 1.69 8.74
CA GLY A 13 -6.75 1.93 10.17
C GLY A 13 -5.28 2.03 10.61
N ILE A 14 -5.04 2.81 11.67
CA ILE A 14 -3.69 3.11 12.20
C ILE A 14 -2.85 1.87 12.51
N ARG A 15 -3.46 0.82 13.09
CA ARG A 15 -2.73 -0.40 13.48
C ARG A 15 -2.19 -1.17 12.27
N LEU A 16 -2.98 -1.25 11.20
CA LEU A 16 -2.57 -1.94 9.97
C LEU A 16 -1.37 -1.24 9.35
N TRP A 17 -1.44 0.08 9.21
CA TRP A 17 -0.36 0.88 8.66
C TRP A 17 0.89 0.85 9.53
N SER A 18 0.75 0.78 10.85
CA SER A 18 1.89 0.58 11.75
C SER A 18 2.61 -0.75 11.50
N ILE A 19 1.87 -1.85 11.27
CA ILE A 19 2.47 -3.15 10.97
C ILE A 19 3.18 -3.12 9.61
N ILE A 20 2.49 -2.62 8.56
CA ILE A 20 3.05 -2.53 7.21
C ILE A 20 4.32 -1.67 7.20
N THR A 21 4.28 -0.49 7.81
CA THR A 21 5.44 0.42 7.83
C THR A 21 6.59 -0.16 8.66
N THR A 22 6.30 -0.86 9.76
CA THR A 22 7.34 -1.58 10.53
C THR A 22 8.01 -2.66 9.68
N LEU A 23 7.25 -3.39 8.86
CA LEU A 23 7.81 -4.38 7.95
C LEU A 23 8.78 -3.74 6.94
N PHE A 24 8.37 -2.64 6.30
CA PHE A 24 9.21 -1.94 5.32
C PHE A 24 10.45 -1.32 5.96
N LEU A 25 10.31 -0.73 7.15
CA LEU A 25 11.43 -0.18 7.92
C LEU A 25 12.50 -1.23 8.22
N ARG A 26 12.13 -2.50 8.41
CA ARG A 26 13.10 -3.58 8.64
C ARG A 26 13.88 -3.97 7.39
N LEU A 27 13.32 -3.73 6.21
CA LEU A 27 13.95 -4.07 4.92
C LEU A 27 14.86 -2.93 4.45
N ASP A 28 14.33 -1.70 4.45
CA ASP A 28 15.04 -0.50 4.01
C ASP A 28 14.45 0.74 4.69
N PRO A 29 15.07 1.23 5.78
CA PRO A 29 14.54 2.36 6.54
C PRO A 29 14.38 3.64 5.72
N GLN A 30 15.30 3.90 4.79
CA GLN A 30 15.31 5.13 4.01
C GLN A 30 14.20 5.11 2.96
N GLN A 31 14.08 4.02 2.21
CA GLN A 31 12.97 3.87 1.26
C GLN A 31 11.62 3.78 1.95
N ALA A 32 11.55 3.18 3.15
CA ALA A 32 10.30 3.12 3.91
C ALA A 32 9.80 4.52 4.31
N GLU A 33 10.70 5.43 4.71
CA GLU A 33 10.34 6.82 5.00
C GLU A 33 9.88 7.56 3.76
N GLN A 34 10.60 7.44 2.64
CA GLN A 34 10.18 8.04 1.38
C GLN A 34 8.83 7.48 0.90
N PHE A 35 8.61 6.18 1.03
CA PHE A 35 7.34 5.54 0.70
C PHE A 35 6.19 6.08 1.56
N ALA A 36 6.39 6.20 2.87
CA ALA A 36 5.40 6.73 3.80
C ALA A 36 5.10 8.21 3.54
N GLU A 37 6.12 9.02 3.26
CA GLU A 37 5.98 10.43 2.90
C GLU A 37 5.19 10.60 1.61
N HIS A 38 5.57 9.89 0.55
CA HIS A 38 4.84 9.88 -0.73
C HIS A 38 3.40 9.40 -0.58
N LEU A 39 3.16 8.38 0.26
CA LEU A 39 1.82 7.87 0.51
C LEU A 39 0.96 8.90 1.26
N THR A 40 1.56 9.69 2.16
CA THR A 40 0.88 10.69 3.00
C THR A 40 0.65 12.01 2.25
N THR A 41 1.60 12.47 1.44
CA THR A 41 1.52 13.75 0.73
C THR A 41 0.94 13.62 -0.68
N GLY A 42 1.26 12.53 -1.39
CA GLY A 42 0.98 12.38 -2.81
C GLY A 42 1.80 13.32 -3.71
N ALA A 43 2.75 14.07 -3.16
CA ALA A 43 3.53 15.07 -3.88
C ALA A 43 4.68 14.43 -4.67
N GLY A 44 5.02 14.99 -5.84
CA GLY A 44 6.15 14.54 -6.65
C GLY A 44 5.96 13.22 -7.41
N LEU A 45 4.74 12.67 -7.41
CA LEU A 45 4.46 11.37 -8.03
C LEU A 45 3.90 11.50 -9.45
N HIS A 46 4.52 10.81 -10.40
CA HIS A 46 4.08 10.76 -11.78
C HIS A 46 2.97 9.71 -11.98
N ARG A 47 2.22 9.82 -13.08
CA ARG A 47 1.20 8.82 -13.45
C ARG A 47 1.84 7.44 -13.62
N GLY A 48 1.28 6.43 -12.97
CA GLY A 48 1.82 5.06 -12.97
C GLY A 48 2.80 4.77 -11.83
N HIS A 49 3.13 5.76 -10.98
CA HIS A 49 3.93 5.53 -9.79
C HIS A 49 3.19 4.61 -8.79
N PRO A 50 3.81 3.53 -8.27
CA PRO A 50 3.12 2.54 -7.43
C PRO A 50 2.47 3.14 -6.18
N VAL A 51 3.16 4.04 -5.48
CA VAL A 51 2.63 4.74 -4.29
C VAL A 51 1.41 5.61 -4.61
N LEU A 52 1.40 6.28 -5.77
CA LEU A 52 0.28 7.13 -6.17
C LEU A 52 -0.95 6.27 -6.47
N MET A 53 -0.75 5.13 -7.13
CA MET A 53 -1.84 4.18 -7.39
C MET A 53 -2.40 3.59 -6.09
N LEU A 54 -1.54 3.24 -5.14
CA LEU A 54 -1.94 2.77 -3.82
C LEU A 54 -2.76 3.85 -3.09
N ARG A 55 -2.25 5.08 -3.02
CA ARG A 55 -2.93 6.24 -2.43
C ARG A 55 -4.32 6.44 -3.02
N ASN A 56 -4.41 6.59 -4.34
CA ASN A 56 -5.67 6.85 -5.03
C ASN A 56 -6.69 5.74 -4.81
N ARG A 57 -6.23 4.48 -4.78
CA ARG A 57 -7.10 3.35 -4.49
C ARG A 57 -7.66 3.40 -3.07
N LEU A 58 -6.81 3.68 -2.09
CA LEU A 58 -7.22 3.70 -0.68
C LEU A 58 -8.11 4.91 -0.35
N LEU A 59 -7.89 6.05 -1.01
CA LEU A 59 -8.75 7.23 -0.88
C LEU A 59 -10.09 7.07 -1.60
N GLY A 60 -10.10 6.41 -2.78
CA GLY A 60 -11.29 6.23 -3.60
C GLY A 60 -12.18 5.05 -3.23
N SER A 61 -11.82 4.28 -2.20
CA SER A 61 -12.59 3.10 -1.77
C SER A 61 -13.70 3.50 -0.80
N GLN A 62 -14.81 2.75 -0.79
CA GLN A 62 -15.87 2.95 0.21
C GLN A 62 -15.39 2.49 1.60
N CYS A 63 -15.79 3.21 2.65
CA CYS A 63 -15.33 3.01 4.04
C CYS A 63 -15.44 1.54 4.51
N ASP A 64 -16.48 0.82 4.08
CA ASP A 64 -16.72 -0.57 4.44
C ASP A 64 -15.79 -1.58 3.76
N GLN A 65 -15.18 -1.23 2.61
CA GLN A 65 -14.42 -2.18 1.79
C GLN A 65 -13.19 -2.74 2.52
N TYR A 66 -12.57 -1.95 3.39
CA TYR A 66 -11.38 -2.36 4.16
C TYR A 66 -11.65 -2.57 5.66
N SER A 67 -12.92 -2.60 6.04
CA SER A 67 -13.31 -2.89 7.43
C SER A 67 -13.37 -4.40 7.70
N THR A 68 -13.55 -5.22 6.66
CA THR A 68 -13.57 -6.69 6.73
C THR A 68 -12.16 -7.30 6.77
N LEU A 69 -12.05 -8.56 7.20
CA LEU A 69 -10.77 -9.29 7.19
C LEU A 69 -10.17 -9.36 5.78
N SER A 70 -10.96 -9.80 4.80
CA SER A 70 -10.55 -9.89 3.39
C SER A 70 -10.14 -8.52 2.81
N GLY A 71 -10.85 -7.46 3.21
CA GLY A 71 -10.48 -6.09 2.87
C GLY A 71 -9.12 -5.69 3.41
N ARG A 72 -8.83 -5.98 4.69
CA ARG A 72 -7.53 -5.70 5.30
C ARG A 72 -6.42 -6.52 4.66
N GLU A 73 -6.65 -7.80 4.38
CA GLU A 73 -5.70 -8.65 3.64
C GLU A 73 -5.38 -8.05 2.27
N ALA A 74 -6.41 -7.59 1.54
CA ALA A 74 -6.22 -6.92 0.27
C ALA A 74 -5.39 -5.65 0.39
N VAL A 75 -5.60 -4.82 1.44
CA VAL A 75 -4.77 -3.63 1.72
C VAL A 75 -3.31 -4.00 1.92
N VAL A 76 -3.02 -5.02 2.73
CA VAL A 76 -1.63 -5.44 2.97
C VAL A 76 -1.01 -5.94 1.68
N ALA A 77 -1.71 -6.78 0.91
CA ALA A 77 -1.19 -7.33 -0.33
C ALA A 77 -0.87 -6.24 -1.37
N ILE A 78 -1.79 -5.28 -1.59
CA ILE A 78 -1.53 -4.19 -2.54
C ILE A 78 -0.45 -3.22 -2.02
N ALA A 79 -0.30 -3.05 -0.70
CA ALA A 79 0.77 -2.25 -0.13
C ALA A 79 2.14 -2.89 -0.38
N ILE A 80 2.27 -4.21 -0.15
CA ILE A 80 3.50 -4.96 -0.44
C ILE A 80 3.83 -4.92 -1.94
N LYS A 81 2.84 -5.11 -2.82
CA LYS A 81 3.06 -5.02 -4.27
C LYS A 81 3.54 -3.62 -4.71
N ALA A 82 2.97 -2.58 -4.13
CA ALA A 82 3.41 -1.21 -4.40
C ALA A 82 4.83 -0.95 -3.89
N TRP A 83 5.16 -1.45 -2.70
CA TRP A 83 6.51 -1.40 -2.12
C TRP A 83 7.54 -2.07 -3.03
N ASN A 84 7.30 -3.32 -3.42
CA ASN A 84 8.19 -4.08 -4.29
C ASN A 84 8.41 -3.35 -5.63
N ALA A 85 7.32 -2.87 -6.26
CA ALA A 85 7.43 -2.13 -7.52
C ALA A 85 8.24 -0.82 -7.38
N CYS A 86 8.09 -0.12 -6.25
CA CYS A 86 8.90 1.07 -5.96
C CYS A 86 10.38 0.72 -5.82
N ARG A 87 10.72 -0.34 -5.08
CA ARG A 87 12.11 -0.79 -4.92
C ARG A 87 12.75 -1.22 -6.24
N GLU A 88 11.97 -1.81 -7.13
CA GLU A 88 12.42 -2.19 -8.47
C GLU A 88 12.45 -1.01 -9.46
N GLY A 89 12.00 0.19 -9.07
CA GLY A 89 11.92 1.36 -9.95
C GLY A 89 10.90 1.20 -11.09
N LYS A 90 9.92 0.31 -10.93
CA LYS A 90 8.92 -0.01 -11.96
C LYS A 90 7.67 0.85 -11.82
N THR A 91 7.07 1.19 -12.96
CA THR A 91 5.71 1.74 -13.01
C THR A 91 4.69 0.61 -13.10
N LEU A 92 3.50 0.83 -12.54
CA LEU A 92 2.40 -0.14 -12.58
C LEU A 92 1.28 0.37 -13.48
N GLN A 93 0.67 -0.54 -14.23
CA GLN A 93 -0.58 -0.28 -14.96
C GLN A 93 -1.81 -0.63 -14.12
N THR A 94 -1.69 -1.59 -13.22
CA THR A 94 -2.77 -2.01 -12.31
C THR A 94 -2.18 -2.45 -10.98
N LEU A 95 -2.82 -2.04 -9.89
CA LEU A 95 -2.47 -2.46 -8.54
C LEU A 95 -3.66 -3.19 -7.92
N SER A 96 -3.68 -4.51 -8.02
CA SER A 96 -4.73 -5.36 -7.44
C SER A 96 -4.14 -6.65 -6.90
N TRP A 97 -4.82 -7.26 -5.95
CA TRP A 97 -4.55 -8.62 -5.48
C TRP A 97 -5.89 -9.35 -5.32
N ARG A 98 -5.92 -10.63 -5.66
CA ARG A 98 -7.11 -11.48 -5.53
C ARG A 98 -6.71 -12.79 -4.86
N PRO A 99 -7.28 -13.12 -3.68
CA PRO A 99 -6.99 -14.39 -3.01
C PRO A 99 -7.60 -15.60 -3.73
N GLU A 100 -8.69 -15.39 -4.47
CA GLU A 100 -9.51 -16.46 -5.02
C GLU A 100 -9.98 -16.16 -6.46
N GLY A 101 -10.40 -17.22 -7.17
CA GLY A 101 -10.94 -17.17 -8.53
C GLY A 101 -9.91 -17.40 -9.64
N ARG A 102 -10.33 -17.23 -10.91
CA ARG A 102 -9.50 -17.53 -12.10
C ARG A 102 -8.21 -16.71 -12.23
N LYS A 103 -8.11 -15.59 -11.50
CA LYS A 103 -6.93 -14.72 -11.45
C LYS A 103 -6.38 -14.63 -10.03
N ALA A 104 -6.57 -15.68 -9.23
CA ALA A 104 -5.99 -15.77 -7.90
C ALA A 104 -4.47 -15.69 -7.99
N GLU A 105 -3.88 -14.96 -7.07
CA GLU A 105 -2.44 -14.81 -6.96
C GLU A 105 -2.02 -15.06 -5.50
N PRO A 106 -0.84 -15.68 -5.25
CA PRO A 106 -0.36 -15.91 -3.90
C PRO A 106 -0.21 -14.59 -3.15
N PHE A 107 -0.27 -14.65 -1.82
CA PHE A 107 -0.02 -13.47 -1.01
C PHE A 107 1.43 -12.99 -1.24
N PRO A 108 1.65 -11.69 -1.53
CA PRO A 108 2.96 -11.19 -1.90
C PRO A 108 3.88 -11.10 -0.68
N GLU A 109 5.17 -11.38 -0.90
CA GLU A 109 6.23 -11.22 0.10
C GLU A 109 6.91 -9.85 -0.08
N ALA A 110 7.21 -9.18 1.03
CA ALA A 110 7.93 -7.91 1.01
C ALA A 110 9.42 -8.19 0.85
N ASN A 111 9.96 -7.76 -0.28
CA ASN A 111 11.36 -7.97 -0.64
C ASN A 111 12.18 -6.71 -0.45
#